data_AF-A0A939QR87-F1
#
_entry.id   AF-A0A939QR87-F1
#
_cell.length_a   1.000
_cell.length_b   1.000
_cell.length_c   1.000
_cell.angle_alpha   90.00
_cell.angle_beta   90.00
_cell.angle_gamma   90.00
#
_symmetry.space_group_name_H-M   'P 1'
#
loop_
_entity.id
_entity.type
_entity.pdbx_description
1 polymer ?
#
loop_
_entity_poly.entity_id
_entity_poly.type
_entity_poly.pdbx_seq_one_letter_code
_entity_poly.pdbx_strand_id
1 'polypeptide(L)'
;MQPGRDHHHPTKPRVTDHAVTRFVQRILDVTLAVEFDTERERAEAHCRAAGVTADDVRFRIWTPGIAAASRMGVERVSNGEFTVAFAPQTGAVMTVMPPRFAVDVPRRMKVRTDKENRRESQKWHRRAKRKPTAAHLAATNREELDDA
;
A
#
# COMPACT_ATOMS: atom_id res chain seq x y z
N MET A 1 -11.36 36.44 10.15
CA MET A 1 -12.25 35.28 10.35
C MET A 1 -12.22 34.43 9.08
N GLN A 2 -11.49 33.32 9.08
CA GLN A 2 -11.57 32.33 7.99
C GLN A 2 -12.63 31.29 8.36
N PRO A 3 -13.55 30.92 7.45
CA PRO A 3 -14.56 29.92 7.73
C PRO A 3 -13.90 28.55 7.92
N GLY A 4 -14.36 27.85 8.96
CA GLY A 4 -13.88 26.53 9.37
C GLY A 4 -13.80 25.56 8.20
N ARG A 5 -12.63 24.93 8.05
CA ARG A 5 -12.52 23.69 7.29
C ARG A 5 -13.21 22.62 8.12
N ASP A 6 -14.48 22.42 7.86
CA ASP A 6 -15.17 21.21 8.30
C ASP A 6 -14.49 20.03 7.59
N HIS A 7 -13.49 19.46 8.28
CA HIS A 7 -12.97 18.14 7.95
C HIS A 7 -14.10 17.15 8.25
N HIS A 8 -15.01 17.02 7.30
CA HIS A 8 -15.99 15.96 7.23
C HIS A 8 -15.21 14.64 7.14
N HIS A 9 -14.77 14.11 8.28
CA HIS A 9 -14.30 12.76 8.40
C HIS A 9 -15.57 11.90 8.43
N PRO A 10 -15.90 11.20 7.34
CA PRO A 10 -16.99 10.25 7.42
C PRO A 10 -16.63 9.26 8.51
N THR A 11 -17.51 9.13 9.50
CA THR A 11 -17.55 8.11 10.56
C THR A 11 -17.67 6.69 10.02
N LYS A 12 -17.51 6.49 8.71
CA LYS A 12 -17.46 5.20 8.04
C LYS A 12 -16.04 4.64 8.10
N PRO A 13 -15.86 3.36 8.44
CA PRO A 13 -14.55 2.75 8.45
C PRO A 13 -13.95 2.86 7.04
N ARG A 14 -12.75 3.46 6.96
CA ARG A 14 -12.02 3.63 5.70
C ARG A 14 -11.55 2.30 5.11
N VAL A 15 -11.68 1.22 5.87
CA VAL A 15 -11.34 -0.16 5.50
C VAL A 15 -12.53 -1.04 5.88
N THR A 16 -13.06 -1.77 4.90
CA THR A 16 -14.22 -2.67 5.10
C THR A 16 -13.83 -3.96 5.84
N ASP A 17 -14.80 -4.61 6.47
CA ASP A 17 -14.58 -5.92 7.14
C ASP A 17 -14.16 -7.02 6.14
N HIS A 18 -14.65 -6.90 4.90
CA HIS A 18 -14.19 -7.74 3.80
C HIS A 18 -12.68 -7.56 3.56
N ALA A 19 -12.19 -6.32 3.51
CA ALA A 19 -10.77 -6.04 3.32
C ALA A 19 -9.91 -6.57 4.49
N VAL A 20 -10.41 -6.47 5.73
CA VAL A 20 -9.76 -7.05 6.92
C VAL A 20 -9.62 -8.56 6.76
N THR A 21 -10.72 -9.25 6.44
CA THR A 21 -10.71 -10.70 6.22
C THR A 21 -9.71 -11.08 5.12
N ARG A 22 -9.70 -10.36 3.98
CA ARG A 22 -8.77 -10.63 2.88
C ARG A 22 -7.31 -10.39 3.26
N PHE A 23 -7.03 -9.40 4.09
CA PHE A 23 -5.68 -9.17 4.58
C PHE A 23 -5.21 -10.36 5.42
N VAL A 24 -6.02 -10.81 6.38
CA VAL A 24 -5.66 -11.97 7.22
C VAL A 24 -5.46 -13.22 6.37
N GLN A 25 -6.36 -13.51 5.43
CA GLN A 25 -6.28 -14.68 4.57
C GLN A 25 -5.07 -14.65 3.62
N ARG A 26 -4.79 -13.51 2.98
CA ARG A 26 -3.84 -13.44 1.86
C ARG A 26 -2.46 -12.97 2.26
N ILE A 27 -2.35 -12.21 3.35
CA ILE A 27 -1.09 -11.61 3.79
C ILE A 27 -0.57 -12.32 5.04
N LEU A 28 -1.46 -12.68 5.98
CA LEU A 28 -1.07 -13.42 7.18
C LEU A 28 -1.20 -14.94 7.01
N ASP A 29 -1.73 -15.40 5.88
CA ASP A 29 -1.90 -16.82 5.53
C ASP A 29 -2.72 -17.63 6.56
N VAL A 30 -3.71 -16.98 7.18
CA VAL A 30 -4.61 -17.62 8.15
C VAL A 30 -6.00 -17.77 7.53
N THR A 31 -6.46 -19.01 7.46
CA THR A 31 -7.76 -19.36 6.89
C THR A 31 -8.58 -20.21 7.87
N LEU A 32 -9.90 -20.00 7.87
CA LEU A 32 -10.85 -20.77 8.67
C LEU A 32 -11.89 -21.41 7.74
N ALA A 33 -12.08 -22.72 7.88
CA ALA A 33 -13.08 -23.47 7.12
C ALA A 33 -14.42 -23.50 7.88
N VAL A 34 -14.99 -22.33 8.13
CA VAL A 34 -16.23 -22.15 8.90
C VAL A 34 -17.16 -21.20 8.13
N GLU A 35 -18.46 -21.42 8.23
CA GLU A 35 -19.47 -20.51 7.70
C GLU A 35 -19.76 -19.39 8.72
N PHE A 36 -20.00 -18.18 8.21
CA PHE A 36 -20.22 -16.99 9.04
C PHE A 36 -21.45 -16.27 8.54
N ASP A 37 -22.31 -15.84 9.47
CA ASP A 37 -23.55 -15.14 9.15
C ASP A 37 -23.29 -13.70 8.71
N THR A 38 -22.25 -13.07 9.24
CA THR A 38 -21.89 -11.68 8.92
C THR A 38 -20.42 -11.51 8.54
N GLU A 39 -20.13 -10.52 7.70
CA GLU A 39 -18.73 -10.18 7.36
C GLU A 39 -17.95 -9.67 8.57
N ARG A 40 -18.64 -9.01 9.52
CA ARG A 40 -18.03 -8.54 10.76
C ARG A 40 -17.55 -9.71 11.62
N GLU A 41 -18.42 -10.68 11.86
CA GLU A 41 -18.07 -11.90 12.60
C GLU A 41 -16.95 -12.67 11.91
N ARG A 42 -17.02 -12.79 10.59
CA ARG A 42 -15.94 -13.40 9.79
C ARG A 42 -14.59 -12.71 10.02
N ALA A 43 -14.56 -11.38 9.96
CA ALA A 43 -13.35 -10.61 10.17
C ALA A 43 -12.81 -10.79 11.59
N GLU A 44 -13.68 -10.70 12.60
CA GLU A 44 -13.32 -10.90 14.01
C GLU A 44 -12.76 -12.30 14.28
N ALA A 45 -13.37 -13.35 13.70
CA ALA A 45 -12.91 -14.73 13.85
C ALA A 45 -11.53 -14.96 13.19
N HIS A 46 -11.31 -14.45 11.98
CA HIS A 46 -10.02 -14.54 11.30
C HIS A 46 -8.93 -13.78 12.07
N CYS A 47 -9.22 -12.55 12.52
CA CYS A 47 -8.31 -11.77 13.34
C CYS A 47 -7.93 -12.50 14.63
N ARG A 48 -8.92 -13.09 15.33
CA ARG A 48 -8.69 -13.89 16.54
C ARG A 48 -7.78 -15.09 16.27
N ALA A 49 -8.01 -15.83 15.18
CA ALA A 49 -7.18 -16.96 14.79
C ALA A 49 -5.73 -16.55 14.46
N ALA A 50 -5.54 -15.35 13.92
CA ALA A 50 -4.22 -14.77 13.63
C ALA A 50 -3.57 -14.08 14.86
N GLY A 51 -4.22 -14.04 16.01
CA GLY A 51 -3.71 -13.39 17.22
C GLY A 51 -3.65 -11.87 17.14
N VAL A 52 -4.51 -11.24 16.34
CA VAL A 52 -4.57 -9.77 16.13
C VAL A 52 -5.98 -9.24 16.31
N THR A 53 -6.15 -7.93 16.47
CA THR A 53 -7.48 -7.30 16.45
C THR A 53 -7.84 -6.77 15.06
N ALA A 54 -9.13 -6.56 14.81
CA ALA A 54 -9.58 -5.94 13.56
C ALA A 54 -9.04 -4.52 13.40
N ASP A 55 -8.90 -3.75 14.49
CA ASP A 55 -8.36 -2.39 14.46
C ASP A 55 -6.87 -2.37 14.13
N ASP A 56 -6.09 -3.32 14.65
CA ASP A 56 -4.68 -3.48 14.26
C ASP A 56 -4.55 -3.74 12.76
N VAL A 57 -5.41 -4.61 12.21
CA VAL A 57 -5.41 -4.91 10.78
C VAL A 57 -5.82 -3.68 9.96
N ARG A 58 -6.86 -2.95 10.38
CA ARG A 58 -7.27 -1.70 9.71
C ARG A 58 -6.14 -0.68 9.72
N PHE A 59 -5.42 -0.54 10.83
CA PHE A 59 -4.27 0.34 10.95
C PHE A 59 -3.13 -0.06 9.99
N ARG A 60 -2.82 -1.36 9.90
CA ARG A 60 -1.80 -1.89 8.96
C ARG A 60 -2.18 -1.67 7.49
N ILE A 61 -3.46 -1.83 7.14
CA ILE A 61 -3.96 -1.59 5.79
C ILE A 61 -3.92 -0.08 5.46
N TRP A 62 -4.36 0.75 6.39
CA TRP A 62 -4.57 2.18 6.17
C TRP A 62 -3.30 3.02 6.41
N THR A 63 -2.31 2.83 5.54
CA THR A 63 -1.05 3.60 5.62
C THR A 63 -1.21 5.01 5.02
N PRO A 64 -0.30 5.96 5.32
CA PRO A 64 -0.34 7.30 4.74
C PRO A 64 -0.37 7.30 3.19
N GLY A 65 0.35 6.37 2.56
CA GLY A 65 0.35 6.22 1.10
C GLY A 65 -0.99 5.76 0.55
N ILE A 66 -1.65 4.81 1.23
CA ILE A 66 -3.01 4.37 0.90
C ILE A 66 -4.02 5.52 1.09
N ALA A 67 -3.87 6.29 2.17
CA ALA A 67 -4.73 7.43 2.44
C ALA A 67 -4.56 8.57 1.42
N ALA A 68 -3.34 8.80 0.92
CA ALA A 68 -3.09 9.73 -0.17
C ALA A 68 -3.71 9.23 -1.49
N ALA A 69 -3.50 7.97 -1.84
CA ALA A 69 -4.06 7.34 -3.03
C ALA A 69 -5.59 7.39 -3.05
N SER A 70 -6.25 7.06 -1.94
CA SER A 70 -7.70 7.18 -1.78
C SER A 70 -8.21 8.59 -2.08
N ARG A 71 -7.53 9.62 -1.55
CA ARG A 71 -7.87 11.04 -1.81
C ARG A 71 -7.65 11.46 -3.26
N MET A 72 -6.69 10.84 -3.95
CA MET A 72 -6.43 11.07 -5.38
C MET A 72 -7.44 10.35 -6.29
N GLY A 73 -8.33 9.52 -5.73
CA GLY A 73 -9.35 8.80 -6.51
C GLY A 73 -8.78 7.69 -7.39
N VAL A 74 -7.58 7.15 -7.08
CA VAL A 74 -7.06 6.00 -7.83
C VAL A 74 -7.89 4.76 -7.54
N GLU A 75 -8.09 3.89 -8.54
CA GLU A 75 -8.85 2.65 -8.36
C GLU A 75 -8.09 1.63 -7.48
N ARG A 76 -6.76 1.56 -7.68
CA ARG A 76 -5.87 0.60 -7.03
C ARG A 76 -4.52 1.21 -6.74
N VAL A 77 -3.90 0.78 -5.66
CA VAL A 77 -2.53 1.15 -5.30
C VAL A 77 -1.84 -0.02 -4.61
N SER A 78 -0.53 -0.15 -4.81
CA SER A 78 0.31 -1.11 -4.12
C SER A 78 1.40 -0.38 -3.33
N ASN A 79 1.68 -0.86 -2.13
CA ASN A 79 2.77 -0.38 -1.28
C ASN A 79 4.00 -1.33 -1.32
N GLY A 80 4.01 -2.33 -2.21
CA GLY A 80 5.06 -3.35 -2.29
C GLY A 80 4.80 -4.59 -1.44
N GLU A 81 4.08 -4.45 -0.32
CA GLU A 81 3.68 -5.59 0.54
C GLU A 81 2.35 -6.19 0.11
N PHE A 82 1.42 -5.36 -0.35
CA PHE A 82 0.12 -5.78 -0.84
C PHE A 82 -0.43 -4.75 -1.84
N THR A 83 -1.56 -5.08 -2.46
CA THR A 83 -2.31 -4.17 -3.32
C THR A 83 -3.71 -3.99 -2.76
N VAL A 84 -4.19 -2.75 -2.67
CA VAL A 84 -5.56 -2.46 -2.28
C VAL A 84 -6.38 -1.98 -3.47
N ALA A 85 -7.69 -2.23 -3.44
CA ALA A 85 -8.65 -1.59 -4.33
C ALA A 85 -9.66 -0.78 -3.52
N PHE A 86 -10.02 0.38 -4.06
CA PHE A 86 -10.95 1.31 -3.40
C PHE A 86 -12.35 1.20 -3.98
N ALA A 87 -13.36 1.43 -3.14
CA ALA A 87 -14.73 1.62 -3.58
C ALA A 87 -14.86 2.98 -4.30
N PRO A 88 -15.36 3.05 -5.55
CA PRO A 88 -15.36 4.28 -6.35
C PRO A 88 -16.09 5.47 -5.71
N GLN A 89 -17.14 5.20 -4.93
CA GLN A 89 -18.00 6.23 -4.34
C GLN A 89 -17.51 6.74 -2.98
N THR A 90 -16.83 5.89 -2.20
CA THR A 90 -16.49 6.19 -0.80
C THR A 90 -14.99 6.33 -0.56
N GLY A 91 -14.14 5.86 -1.48
CA GLY A 91 -12.70 5.79 -1.28
C GLY A 91 -12.27 4.79 -0.20
N ALA A 92 -13.18 3.97 0.31
CA ALA A 92 -12.88 2.96 1.32
C ALA A 92 -12.15 1.76 0.68
N VAL A 93 -11.23 1.14 1.41
CA VAL A 93 -10.58 -0.10 0.98
C VAL A 93 -11.61 -1.22 0.96
N MET A 94 -11.92 -1.68 -0.24
CA MET A 94 -12.88 -2.75 -0.49
C MET A 94 -12.22 -4.12 -0.37
N THR A 95 -10.97 -4.26 -0.81
CA THR A 95 -10.27 -5.54 -0.78
C THR A 95 -8.75 -5.36 -0.73
N VAL A 96 -8.07 -6.39 -0.23
CA VAL A 96 -6.61 -6.52 -0.21
C VAL A 96 -6.23 -7.73 -1.06
N MET A 97 -5.26 -7.54 -1.95
CA MET A 97 -4.68 -8.56 -2.82
C MET A 97 -3.21 -8.77 -2.43
N PRO A 98 -2.67 -9.98 -2.63
CA PRO A 98 -1.25 -10.23 -2.44
C PRO A 98 -0.43 -9.27 -3.32
N PRO A 99 0.82 -9.02 -2.95
CA PRO A 99 1.72 -8.22 -3.75
C PRO A 99 1.85 -8.87 -5.12
N ARG A 100 1.79 -8.06 -6.18
CA ARG A 100 2.09 -8.50 -7.55
C ARG A 100 3.59 -8.71 -7.69
N PHE A 101 4.17 -9.61 -6.91
CA PHE A 101 5.44 -10.20 -7.30
C PHE A 101 5.15 -11.01 -8.56
N ALA A 102 6.00 -10.87 -9.57
CA ALA A 102 5.92 -11.58 -10.83
C ALA A 102 6.22 -13.09 -10.63
N VAL A 103 5.46 -13.76 -9.77
CA VAL A 103 5.59 -15.20 -9.50
C VAL A 103 5.06 -15.99 -10.71
N ASP A 104 4.07 -15.46 -11.42
CA ASP A 104 3.45 -16.11 -12.59
C ASP A 104 3.98 -15.64 -13.95
N VAL A 105 4.92 -14.69 -13.98
CA VAL A 105 5.69 -14.44 -15.20
C VAL A 105 7.02 -15.13 -14.99
N PRO A 106 7.30 -16.27 -15.66
CA PRO A 106 8.66 -16.77 -15.69
C PRO A 106 9.52 -15.65 -16.25
N ARG A 107 10.27 -14.97 -15.37
CA ARG A 107 11.34 -14.08 -15.79
C ARG A 107 12.37 -14.99 -16.43
N ARG A 108 12.18 -15.30 -17.71
CA ARG A 108 13.22 -15.92 -18.52
C ARG A 108 14.44 -15.05 -18.31
N MET A 109 15.46 -15.63 -17.69
CA MET A 109 16.73 -14.97 -17.51
C MET A 109 17.21 -14.61 -18.92
N LYS A 110 17.09 -13.34 -19.29
CA LYS A 110 17.58 -12.88 -20.59
C LYS A 110 19.10 -12.89 -20.46
N VAL A 111 19.74 -13.92 -21.00
CA VAL A 111 21.19 -13.91 -21.21
C VAL A 111 21.46 -12.79 -22.21
N ARG A 112 22.00 -11.69 -21.70
CA ARG A 112 22.36 -10.52 -22.48
C ARG A 112 23.75 -10.71 -23.05
N THR A 113 23.96 -10.24 -24.26
CA THR A 113 25.29 -10.14 -24.84
C THR A 113 26.14 -9.12 -24.06
N ASP A 114 27.47 -9.21 -24.13
CA ASP A 114 28.38 -8.28 -23.45
C ASP A 114 28.10 -6.82 -23.83
N LYS A 115 27.71 -6.58 -25.09
CA LYS A 115 27.34 -5.26 -25.60
C LYS A 115 26.08 -4.71 -24.92
N GLU A 116 25.07 -5.56 -24.68
CA GLU A 116 23.86 -5.19 -23.96
C GLU A 116 24.14 -4.96 -22.47
N ASN A 117 24.98 -5.79 -21.84
CA ASN A 117 25.39 -5.61 -20.45
C ASN A 117 26.14 -4.29 -20.23
N ARG A 118 27.06 -3.93 -21.13
CA ARG A 118 27.78 -2.64 -21.07
C ARG A 118 26.83 -1.44 -21.17
N ARG A 119 25.84 -1.51 -22.05
CA ARG A 119 24.82 -0.44 -22.20
C ARG A 119 23.97 -0.29 -20.95
N GLU A 120 23.50 -1.38 -20.36
CA GLU A 120 22.67 -1.36 -19.16
C GLU A 120 23.45 -0.90 -17.93
N SER A 121 24.70 -1.34 -17.78
CA SER A 121 25.62 -0.83 -16.74
C SER A 121 25.82 0.68 -16.87
N GLN A 122 26.07 1.20 -18.07
CA GLN A 122 26.19 2.65 -18.29
C GLN A 122 24.92 3.42 -17.93
N LYS A 123 23.73 2.91 -18.30
CA LYS A 123 22.45 3.52 -17.89
C LYS A 123 22.31 3.53 -16.37
N TRP A 124 22.66 2.43 -15.71
CA TRP A 124 22.57 2.33 -14.26
C TRP A 124 23.54 3.30 -13.58
N HIS A 125 24.79 3.40 -14.03
CA HIS A 125 25.74 4.40 -13.54
C HIS A 125 25.25 5.83 -13.73
N ARG A 126 24.67 6.15 -14.90
CA ARG A 126 24.07 7.48 -15.14
C ARG A 126 22.92 7.76 -14.17
N ARG A 127 22.05 6.78 -13.91
CA ARG A 127 20.95 6.91 -12.94
C ARG A 127 21.45 7.06 -11.51
N ALA A 128 22.47 6.29 -11.11
CA ALA A 128 23.07 6.37 -9.80
C ALA A 128 23.70 7.76 -9.56
N LYS A 129 24.38 8.32 -10.56
CA LYS A 129 24.93 9.69 -10.52
C LYS A 129 23.86 10.79 -10.45
N ARG A 130 22.64 10.52 -10.92
CA ARG A 130 21.50 11.45 -10.87
C ARG A 130 20.68 11.34 -9.58
N LYS A 131 20.99 10.38 -8.70
CA LYS A 131 20.33 10.34 -7.40
C LYS A 131 20.80 11.56 -6.60
N PRO A 132 19.89 12.35 -6.00
CA PRO A 132 20.29 13.47 -5.16
C PRO A 132 21.16 12.92 -4.02
N THR A 133 22.37 13.44 -3.91
CA THR A 133 23.30 13.09 -2.85
C THR A 133 22.68 13.47 -1.51
N ALA A 134 23.05 12.80 -0.41
CA ALA A 134 22.57 13.14 0.94
C ALA A 134 22.73 14.64 1.27
N ALA A 135 23.76 15.30 0.73
CA ALA A 135 23.96 16.75 0.82
C ALA A 135 22.88 17.58 0.13
N HIS A 136 22.35 17.11 -1.01
CA HIS A 136 21.28 17.80 -1.75
C HIS A 136 19.92 17.66 -1.05
N LEU A 137 19.67 16.51 -0.40
CA LEU A 137 18.49 16.29 0.45
C LEU A 137 18.56 17.11 1.75
N ALA A 138 19.75 17.24 2.34
CA ALA A 138 19.97 18.06 3.53
C ALA A 138 19.83 19.57 3.24
N ALA A 139 20.21 20.03 2.04
CA ALA A 139 20.04 21.42 1.62
C ALA A 139 18.56 21.77 1.43
N THR A 140 17.79 20.92 0.75
CA THR A 140 16.34 21.14 0.54
C THR A 140 15.56 21.15 1.86
N ASN A 141 15.91 20.30 2.82
CA ASN A 141 15.27 20.29 4.15
C ASN A 141 15.64 21.51 5.01
N ARG A 142 16.76 22.19 4.73
CA ARG A 142 17.20 23.38 5.47
C ARG A 142 16.51 24.65 4.95
N GLU A 143 16.33 24.76 3.63
CA GLU A 143 15.58 25.86 3.02
C GLU A 143 14.09 25.86 3.45
N GLU A 144 13.47 24.70 3.65
CA GLU A 144 12.09 24.60 4.16
C GLU A 144 11.91 25.00 5.64
N LEU A 145 13.00 25.12 6.40
CA LEU A 145 12.99 25.50 7.83
C LEU A 145 13.28 26.98 8.06
N ASP A 146 13.95 27.66 7.12
CA ASP A 146 14.28 29.09 7.23
C ASP A 146 13.17 30.00 6.67
N ASP A 147 12.21 29.44 5.92
CA ASP A 147 11.03 30.14 5.34
C ASP A 147 9.72 29.95 6.15
N ALA A 148 9.79 29.37 7.36
CA ALA A 148 8.65 29.14 8.27
C ALA A 148 8.75 29.97 9.57
#